data_AF-A0A848RZ58-F1
#
_entry.id   AF-A0A848RZ58-F1
#
_cell.length_a   1.000
_cell.length_b   1.000
_cell.length_c   1.000
_cell.angle_alpha   90.00
_cell.angle_beta   90.00
_cell.angle_gamma   90.00
#
_symmetry.space_group_name_H-M   'P 1'
#
loop_
_entity.id
_entity.type
_entity.pdbx_description
1 polymer ?
#
loop_
_entity_poly.entity_id
_entity_poly.type
_entity_poly.pdbx_seq_one_letter_code
_entity_poly.pdbx_strand_id
1 'polypeptide(L)'
;MKYALLAITLIFFTSCGKDNPIDYVTLNDEEIQKFISDNSLNAEKSNSGLYYVIDNPGSGTQPNTTSNVTVAYKGYYTSGSVFDQSDAEGVSFNLQRVIRGWTEGITYFKEGGSGMLLVP
;
A
#
# COMPACT_ATOMS: atom_id res chain seq x y z
N MET A 1 -32.68 -19.49 -61.17
CA MET A 1 -33.51 -19.85 -60.01
C MET A 1 -32.72 -20.80 -59.10
N LYS A 2 -32.87 -20.61 -57.78
CA LYS A 2 -32.58 -21.55 -56.68
C LYS A 2 -31.29 -21.34 -55.87
N TYR A 3 -31.45 -20.39 -54.93
CA TYR A 3 -31.08 -20.42 -53.51
C TYR A 3 -29.61 -20.57 -53.09
N ALA A 4 -29.03 -19.42 -52.75
CA ALA A 4 -27.96 -19.30 -51.78
C ALA A 4 -28.40 -19.86 -50.42
N LEU A 5 -27.72 -20.90 -49.94
CA LEU A 5 -27.89 -21.43 -48.60
C LEU A 5 -26.98 -20.62 -47.67
N LEU A 6 -27.54 -19.59 -47.05
CA LEU A 6 -26.88 -18.79 -46.03
C LEU A 6 -26.86 -19.63 -44.74
N ALA A 7 -25.72 -20.27 -44.43
CA ALA A 7 -25.51 -20.93 -43.16
C ALA A 7 -25.37 -19.86 -42.07
N ILE A 8 -26.47 -19.58 -41.37
CA ILE A 8 -26.48 -18.71 -40.18
C ILE A 8 -25.77 -19.47 -39.06
N THR A 9 -24.47 -19.20 -38.90
CA THR A 9 -23.71 -19.53 -37.71
C THR A 9 -24.24 -18.69 -36.55
N LEU A 10 -25.17 -19.26 -35.79
CA LEU A 10 -25.65 -18.69 -34.54
C LEU A 10 -24.58 -18.89 -33.46
N ILE A 11 -23.60 -17.99 -33.44
CA ILE A 11 -22.63 -17.88 -32.35
C ILE A 11 -23.40 -17.33 -31.15
N PHE A 12 -23.81 -18.21 -30.24
CA PHE A 12 -24.27 -17.82 -28.91
C PHE A 12 -23.07 -17.22 -28.16
N PHE A 13 -22.95 -15.90 -28.18
CA PHE A 13 -22.13 -15.16 -27.22
C PHE A 13 -22.79 -15.26 -25.85
N THR A 14 -22.49 -16.33 -25.11
CA THR A 14 -22.69 -16.35 -23.67
C THR A 14 -21.67 -15.42 -23.03
N SER A 15 -21.94 -14.12 -23.06
CA SER A 15 -21.26 -13.12 -22.25
C SER A 15 -21.69 -13.30 -20.79
N CYS A 16 -21.20 -14.34 -20.15
CA CYS A 16 -21.20 -14.43 -18.69
C CYS A 16 -20.12 -13.47 -18.17
N GLY A 17 -20.39 -12.17 -18.24
CA GLY A 17 -19.68 -11.17 -17.46
C GLY A 17 -20.09 -11.34 -16.01
N LYS A 18 -19.41 -12.25 -15.30
CA LYS A 18 -19.47 -12.27 -13.84
C LYS A 18 -18.51 -11.18 -13.38
N ASP A 19 -19.06 -10.05 -12.94
CA ASP A 19 -18.29 -9.03 -12.22
C ASP A 19 -17.76 -9.66 -10.94
N ASN A 20 -16.60 -10.30 -11.01
CA ASN A 20 -15.91 -10.78 -9.82
C ASN A 20 -15.41 -9.56 -9.06
N PRO A 21 -15.77 -9.40 -7.77
CA PRO A 21 -15.23 -8.32 -6.94
C PRO A 21 -13.70 -8.34 -6.99
N ILE A 22 -13.09 -7.18 -7.22
CA ILE A 22 -11.64 -7.04 -7.24
C ILE A 22 -11.12 -7.23 -5.81
N ASP A 23 -10.25 -8.23 -5.63
CA ASP A 23 -9.58 -8.49 -4.36
C ASP A 23 -8.32 -7.63 -4.23
N TYR A 24 -8.50 -6.42 -3.72
CA TYR A 24 -7.40 -5.48 -3.49
C TYR A 24 -6.41 -5.97 -2.44
N VAL A 25 -6.80 -6.85 -1.51
CA VAL A 25 -5.87 -7.38 -0.50
C VAL A 25 -4.75 -8.15 -1.17
N THR A 26 -5.11 -9.09 -2.05
CA THR A 26 -4.14 -9.89 -2.80
C THR A 26 -3.35 -9.01 -3.79
N LEU A 27 -4.03 -8.14 -4.53
CA LEU A 27 -3.37 -7.29 -5.53
C LEU A 27 -2.36 -6.32 -4.91
N ASN A 28 -2.70 -5.67 -3.79
CA ASN A 28 -1.79 -4.76 -3.11
C ASN A 28 -0.64 -5.50 -2.46
N ASP A 29 -0.84 -6.71 -1.91
CA ASP A 29 0.26 -7.54 -1.38
C ASP A 29 1.27 -7.91 -2.47
N GLU A 30 0.79 -8.36 -3.64
CA GLU A 30 1.63 -8.69 -4.79
C GLU A 30 2.40 -7.47 -5.31
N GLU A 31 1.73 -6.31 -5.40
CA GLU A 31 2.35 -5.05 -5.83
C GLU A 31 3.44 -4.60 -4.85
N ILE A 32 3.18 -4.66 -3.54
CA ILE A 32 4.15 -4.31 -2.50
C ILE A 32 5.35 -5.26 -2.53
N GLN A 33 5.12 -6.57 -2.64
CA GLN A 33 6.22 -7.55 -2.76
C GLN A 33 7.08 -7.30 -3.99
N LYS A 34 6.46 -6.96 -5.12
CA LYS A 34 7.19 -6.56 -6.32
C LYS A 34 8.01 -5.30 -6.06
N PHE A 35 7.43 -4.27 -5.46
CA PHE A 35 8.13 -3.03 -5.12
C PHE A 35 9.33 -3.28 -4.19
N ILE A 36 9.17 -4.14 -3.18
CA ILE A 36 10.23 -4.57 -2.26
C ILE A 36 11.39 -5.22 -3.03
N SER A 37 11.07 -6.16 -3.93
CA SER A 37 12.06 -6.87 -4.74
C SER A 37 12.81 -5.94 -5.70
N ASP A 38 12.07 -5.12 -6.47
CA ASP A 38 12.63 -4.20 -7.46
C ASP A 38 13.58 -3.17 -6.83
N ASN A 39 13.32 -2.76 -5.58
CA ASN A 39 14.12 -1.77 -4.84
C ASN A 39 15.10 -2.41 -3.85
N SER A 40 15.20 -3.75 -3.81
CA SER A 40 16.10 -4.48 -2.88
C SER A 40 15.92 -4.08 -1.42
N LEU A 41 14.66 -3.93 -0.98
CA LEU A 41 14.31 -3.46 0.36
C LEU A 41 14.35 -4.60 1.36
N ASN A 42 14.96 -4.37 2.53
CA ASN A 42 14.89 -5.30 3.66
C ASN A 42 13.63 -5.03 4.49
N ALA A 43 12.49 -5.48 3.97
CA ALA A 43 11.19 -5.24 4.58
C ALA A 43 10.72 -6.41 5.45
N GLU A 44 10.04 -6.11 6.55
CA GLU A 44 9.35 -7.06 7.40
C GLU A 44 7.83 -6.89 7.25
N LYS A 45 7.08 -8.01 7.20
CA LYS A 45 5.62 -8.01 7.10
C LYS A 45 5.00 -8.20 8.47
N SER A 46 4.06 -7.34 8.84
CA SER A 46 3.28 -7.48 10.07
C SER A 46 2.06 -8.40 9.87
N ASN A 47 1.37 -8.71 10.97
CA ASN A 47 0.15 -9.52 10.94
C ASN A 47 -1.03 -8.82 10.26
N SER A 48 -1.00 -7.49 10.10
CA SER A 48 -2.08 -6.74 9.43
C SER A 48 -1.89 -6.66 7.91
N GLY A 49 -0.74 -7.12 7.40
CA GLY A 49 -0.35 -6.99 5.99
C GLY A 49 0.49 -5.75 5.69
N LEU A 50 0.69 -4.86 6.66
CA LEU A 50 1.66 -3.77 6.56
C LEU A 50 3.07 -4.33 6.37
N TYR A 51 3.85 -3.75 5.46
CA TYR A 51 5.29 -3.96 5.44
C TYR A 51 6.01 -2.71 5.93
N TYR A 52 7.13 -2.91 6.61
CA TYR A 52 7.97 -1.81 7.08
C TYR A 52 9.45 -2.10 6.84
N VAL A 53 10.21 -1.02 6.60
CA VAL A 53 11.67 -1.02 6.50
C VAL A 53 12.19 -0.06 7.56
N ILE A 54 13.15 -0.51 8.36
CA ILE A 54 13.83 0.33 9.35
C ILE A 54 15.23 0.65 8.83
N ASP A 55 15.41 1.87 8.33
CA ASP A 55 16.72 2.37 7.90
C ASP A 55 17.54 2.87 9.10
N ASN A 56 16.86 3.56 10.02
CA ASN A 56 17.41 3.97 11.30
C ASN A 56 16.36 3.68 12.39
N PRO A 57 16.67 2.83 13.39
CA PRO A 57 15.71 2.52 14.45
C PRO A 57 15.38 3.71 15.36
N GLY A 58 16.23 4.74 15.39
CA GLY A 58 16.15 5.82 16.36
C GLY A 58 16.63 5.40 17.75
N SER A 59 16.75 6.36 18.66
CA SER A 59 17.29 6.14 20.01
C SER A 59 16.44 6.76 21.13
N GLY A 60 15.42 7.56 20.79
CA GLY A 60 14.56 8.19 21.78
C GLY A 60 13.41 7.31 22.24
N THR A 61 12.34 7.94 22.71
CA THR A 61 11.17 7.22 23.23
C THR A 61 10.47 6.46 22.10
N GLN A 62 10.06 5.22 22.37
CA GLN A 62 9.22 4.46 21.45
C GLN A 62 7.77 4.92 21.61
N PRO A 63 7.12 5.42 20.54
CA PRO A 63 5.72 5.79 20.57
C PRO A 63 4.86 4.54 20.68
N ASN A 64 3.71 4.71 21.33
CA ASN A 64 2.61 3.75 21.32
C ASN A 64 1.45 4.29 20.45
N THR A 65 0.42 3.48 20.24
CA THR A 65 -0.71 3.80 19.35
C THR A 65 -1.55 5.03 19.76
N THR A 66 -1.35 5.57 20.96
CA THR A 66 -2.05 6.79 21.46
C THR A 66 -1.15 8.02 21.52
N SER A 67 0.12 7.87 21.12
CA SER A 67 1.12 8.94 21.19
C SER A 67 0.80 10.09 20.23
N ASN A 68 1.23 11.29 20.61
CA ASN A 68 1.40 12.39 19.68
C ASN A 68 2.83 12.33 19.14
N VAL A 69 2.99 12.37 17.82
CA VAL A 69 4.29 12.29 17.14
C VAL A 69 4.44 13.47 16.20
N THR A 70 5.67 13.93 15.99
CA THR A 70 6.00 14.87 14.91
C THR A 70 6.82 14.11 13.88
N VAL A 71 6.38 14.13 12.62
CA VAL A 71 7.01 13.38 11.54
C VAL A 71 7.24 14.28 10.33
N ALA A 72 8.46 14.23 9.79
CA ALA A 72 8.73 14.66 8.44
C ALA A 72 8.47 13.47 7.51
N TYR A 73 7.54 13.59 6.56
CA TYR A 73 7.11 12.47 5.72
C TYR A 73 6.95 12.84 4.25
N LYS A 74 7.00 11.81 3.41
CA LYS A 74 6.68 11.89 1.99
C LYS A 74 5.85 10.67 1.60
N GLY A 75 4.58 10.89 1.27
CA GLY A 75 3.67 9.89 0.77
C GLY A 75 3.70 9.82 -0.75
N TYR A 76 4.01 8.65 -1.30
CA TYR A 76 4.06 8.42 -2.74
C TYR A 76 3.51 7.03 -3.08
N TYR A 77 2.97 6.90 -4.29
CA TYR A 77 2.58 5.61 -4.84
C TYR A 77 3.81 4.80 -5.27
N THR A 78 3.69 3.49 -5.42
CA THR A 78 4.71 2.59 -5.98
C THR A 78 5.21 3.02 -7.37
N SER A 79 4.40 3.79 -8.11
CA SER A 79 4.78 4.45 -9.37
C SER A 79 5.75 5.63 -9.19
N GLY A 80 6.02 6.05 -7.96
CA GLY A 80 6.87 7.19 -7.60
C GLY A 80 6.13 8.53 -7.52
N SER A 81 4.85 8.60 -7.93
CA SER A 81 4.08 9.84 -7.86
C SER A 81 3.76 10.19 -6.40
N VAL A 82 4.17 11.39 -5.99
CA VAL A 82 3.89 11.94 -4.65
C VAL A 82 2.43 12.38 -4.59
N PHE A 83 1.72 11.99 -3.53
CA PHE A 83 0.36 12.45 -3.27
C PHE A 83 0.28 13.45 -2.11
N ASP A 84 1.22 13.39 -1.15
CA ASP A 84 1.28 14.29 0.00
C ASP A 84 2.68 14.29 0.63
N GLN A 85 3.09 15.39 1.26
CA GLN A 85 4.37 15.50 1.97
C GLN A 85 4.37 16.70 2.92
N SER A 86 5.16 16.60 3.99
CA SER A 86 5.49 17.73 4.86
C SER A 86 6.76 18.47 4.41
N ASP A 87 7.10 19.56 5.11
CA ASP A 87 8.45 20.10 5.14
C ASP A 87 9.38 19.25 6.03
N ALA A 88 10.61 19.71 6.21
CA ALA A 88 11.64 19.01 6.98
C ALA A 88 11.46 19.16 8.49
N GLU A 89 10.78 20.23 8.92
CA GLU A 89 10.40 20.49 10.31
C GLU A 89 9.34 19.51 10.79
N GLY A 90 8.52 19.00 9.87
CA GLY A 90 7.55 17.94 10.11
C GLY A 90 6.23 18.46 10.69
N VAL A 91 5.25 17.56 10.76
CA VAL A 91 3.89 17.88 11.22
C VAL A 91 3.51 16.96 12.37
N SER A 92 2.80 17.51 13.38
CA SER A 92 2.36 16.76 14.53
C SER A 92 1.02 16.06 14.30
N PHE A 93 0.97 14.77 14.63
CA PHE A 93 -0.23 13.94 14.54
C PHE A 93 -0.49 13.21 15.86
N ASN A 94 -1.76 13.01 16.18
CA ASN A 94 -2.17 12.01 17.16
C ASN A 94 -2.35 10.67 16.42
N LEU A 95 -1.68 9.61 16.87
CA LEU A 95 -1.72 8.31 16.19
C LEU A 95 -3.12 7.66 16.15
N GLN A 96 -4.08 8.12 16.94
CA GLN A 96 -5.48 7.67 16.86
C GLN A 96 -6.29 8.40 15.77
N ARG A 97 -5.72 9.40 15.09
CA ARG A 97 -6.42 10.25 14.11
C ARG A 97 -5.80 10.19 12.70
N VAL A 98 -5.00 9.16 12.45
CA VAL A 98 -4.34 8.89 11.16
C VAL A 98 -4.79 7.54 10.61
N ILE A 99 -4.34 7.20 9.39
CA ILE A 99 -4.61 5.89 8.80
C ILE A 99 -4.05 4.76 9.67
N ARG A 100 -4.70 3.59 9.65
CA ARG A 100 -4.31 2.44 10.50
C ARG A 100 -2.85 2.02 10.33
N GLY A 101 -2.35 2.05 9.09
CA GLY A 101 -0.95 1.75 8.79
C GLY A 101 0.05 2.65 9.52
N TRP A 102 -0.30 3.92 9.78
CA TRP A 102 0.53 4.81 10.59
C TRP A 102 0.39 4.52 12.08
N THR A 103 -0.84 4.33 12.56
CA THR A 103 -1.12 4.00 13.98
C THR A 103 -0.31 2.77 14.43
N GLU A 104 -0.21 1.76 13.57
CA GLU A 104 0.61 0.56 13.80
C GLU A 104 2.09 0.83 13.47
N GLY A 105 2.38 1.23 12.23
CA GLY A 105 3.73 1.23 11.67
C GLY A 105 4.70 2.18 12.37
N ILE A 106 4.23 3.35 12.83
CA ILE A 106 5.10 4.31 13.53
C ILE A 106 5.62 3.72 14.86
N THR A 107 4.89 2.78 15.48
CA THR A 107 5.31 2.15 16.74
C THR A 107 6.51 1.21 16.58
N TYR A 108 6.90 0.85 15.36
CA TYR A 108 8.12 0.09 15.09
C TYR A 108 9.39 0.93 15.15
N PHE A 109 9.26 2.26 15.09
CA PHE A 109 10.38 3.19 15.21
C PHE A 109 10.50 3.74 16.62
N LYS A 110 11.70 4.21 16.99
CA LYS A 110 11.87 5.12 18.12
C LYS A 110 11.97 6.56 17.61
N GLU A 111 11.77 7.52 18.50
CA GLU A 111 12.05 8.92 18.19
C GLU A 111 13.48 9.09 17.61
N GLY A 112 13.55 9.89 16.54
CA GLY A 112 14.75 10.06 15.71
C GLY A 112 14.99 8.95 14.67
N GLY A 113 14.12 7.94 14.62
CA GLY A 113 14.15 6.86 13.63
C GLY A 113 13.62 7.29 12.25
N SER A 114 13.98 6.54 11.23
CA SER A 114 13.56 6.73 9.85
C SER A 114 13.44 5.41 9.12
N GLY A 115 12.57 5.37 8.12
CA GLY A 115 12.36 4.20 7.29
C GLY A 115 11.13 4.38 6.41
N MET A 116 10.56 3.26 5.99
CA MET A 116 9.43 3.23 5.07
C MET A 116 8.31 2.34 5.59
N LEU A 117 7.08 2.79 5.37
CA LEU A 117 5.86 2.00 5.57
C LEU A 117 5.23 1.76 4.20
N LEU A 118 4.94 0.51 3.88
CA LEU A 118 4.27 0.08 2.66
C LEU A 118 2.89 -0.45 3.07
N VAL A 119 1.88 0.39 2.88
CA VAL A 119 0.52 0.19 3.39
C VAL A 119 -0.35 -0.40 2.27
N PRO A 120 -0.92 -1.62 2.44
CA PRO A 120 -1.86 -2.20 1.48
C PRO A 120 -3.24 -1.54 1.53
#